data_AF-A0A1Q6RV69-F1
#
_entry.id   AF-A0A1Q6RV69-F1
#
_cell.length_a   1.000
_cell.length_b   1.000
_cell.length_c   1.000
_cell.angle_alpha   90.00
_cell.angle_beta   90.00
_cell.angle_gamma   90.00
#
_symmetry.space_group_name_H-M   'P 1'
#
loop_
_entity.id
_entity.type
_entity.pdbx_description
1 polymer ?
#
loop_
_entity_poly.entity_id
_entity_poly.type
_entity_poly.pdbx_seq_one_letter_code
_entity_poly.pdbx_strand_id
1 'polypeptide(L)' 'MHQVVSNPLDNAIDMSQLNKHPIILTAPRWSASDGWVKMSNNVNGIEIHFVYNKITGAFDDFKYK' A
#
# COMPACT_ATOMS: atom_id res chain seq x y z
N MET A 1 10.23 21.17 10.42
CA MET A 1 9.61 19.86 10.19
C MET A 1 8.88 19.96 8.86
N HIS A 2 9.49 19.53 7.75
CA HIS A 2 8.77 19.46 6.48
C HIS A 2 7.81 18.28 6.59
N GLN A 3 6.50 18.56 6.67
CA GLN A 3 5.47 17.53 6.52
C GLN A 3 5.61 16.94 5.12
N VAL A 4 6.15 15.73 5.04
CA VAL A 4 6.12 14.95 3.80
C VAL A 4 4.74 14.32 3.74
N VAL A 5 3.84 14.95 2.97
CA VAL A 5 2.66 14.26 2.44
C VAL A 5 2.83 14.19 0.92
N SER A 6 3.97 13.64 0.48
CA SER A 6 4.04 13.11 -0.87
C SER A 6 2.91 12.10 -1.00
N ASN A 7 2.04 12.26 -1.99
CA ASN A 7 0.95 11.32 -2.28
C ASN A 7 1.53 9.89 -2.32
N PRO A 8 1.25 9.02 -1.32
CA PRO A 8 1.90 7.72 -1.24
C PRO A 8 1.53 6.82 -2.42
N LEU A 9 0.43 7.12 -3.11
CA LEU A 9 -0.04 6.42 -4.30
C LEU A 9 0.73 6.80 -5.56
N ASP A 10 1.43 7.93 -5.57
CA ASP A 10 2.19 8.36 -6.74
C ASP A 10 3.29 7.34 -7.04
N ASN A 11 3.24 6.72 -8.22
CA ASN A 11 4.09 5.59 -8.65
C ASN A 11 4.01 4.33 -7.76
N ALA A 12 2.99 4.20 -6.91
CA ALA A 12 2.78 2.98 -6.13
C ALA A 12 2.17 1.87 -6.99
N ILE A 13 2.64 0.65 -6.77
CA ILE A 13 2.15 -0.58 -7.39
C ILE A 13 1.21 -1.27 -6.42
N ASP A 14 -0.01 -1.58 -6.89
CA ASP A 14 -0.93 -2.47 -6.20
C ASP A 14 -0.44 -3.91 -6.31
N MET A 15 0.04 -4.45 -5.20
CA MET A 15 0.62 -5.79 -5.14
C MET A 15 -0.43 -6.90 -5.26
N SER A 16 -1.72 -6.59 -5.13
CA SER A 16 -2.81 -7.55 -5.37
C SER A 16 -2.98 -7.88 -6.86
N GLN A 17 -2.48 -7.01 -7.74
CA GLN A 17 -2.60 -7.14 -9.20
C GLN A 17 -1.32 -7.69 -9.87
N LEU A 18 -0.37 -8.21 -9.09
CA LEU A 18 0.86 -8.77 -9.65
C LEU A 18 0.57 -10.05 -10.43
N ASN A 19 1.10 -10.12 -11.65
CA ASN A 19 0.97 -11.29 -12.54
C ASN A 19 1.58 -12.58 -11.95
N LYS A 20 2.59 -12.43 -11.07
CA LYS A 20 3.23 -13.54 -10.35
C LYS A 20 3.10 -13.28 -8.86
N HIS A 21 2.43 -14.19 -8.16
CA HIS A 21 2.22 -14.14 -6.70
C HIS A 21 1.52 -12.85 -6.22
N PRO A 22 0.23 -12.67 -6.55
CA PRO A 22 -0.54 -11.54 -6.01
C PRO A 22 -0.61 -11.60 -4.48
N ILE A 23 -0.44 -10.46 -3.83
CA ILE A 23 -0.56 -10.35 -2.38
C ILE A 23 -2.00 -9.97 -2.03
N ILE A 24 -2.74 -10.96 -1.55
CA ILE A 24 -4.11 -10.78 -1.06
C ILE A 24 -4.09 -10.68 0.47
N LEU A 25 -4.62 -9.59 1.01
CA LEU A 25 -4.67 -9.38 2.45
C LEU A 25 -5.80 -10.21 3.08
N THR A 26 -5.45 -11.07 4.02
CA THR A 26 -6.38 -11.94 4.76
C THR A 26 -6.52 -11.57 6.23
N ALA A 27 -5.76 -10.58 6.70
CA ALA A 27 -5.82 -10.11 8.07
C ALA A 27 -7.19 -9.44 8.34
N PRO A 28 -7.90 -9.76 9.44
CA PRO A 28 -9.21 -9.19 9.72
C PRO A 28 -9.25 -7.66 9.73
N ARG A 29 -8.16 -7.01 10.17
CA ARG A 29 -8.04 -5.54 10.21
C ARG A 29 -7.93 -4.90 8.82
N TRP A 30 -7.33 -5.61 7.86
CA TRP A 30 -7.04 -5.10 6.52
C TRP A 30 -7.52 -6.10 5.47
N SER A 31 -8.77 -6.55 5.57
CA SER A 31 -9.26 -7.61 4.72
C SER A 31 -9.42 -7.12 3.26
N ALA A 32 -9.06 -7.96 2.29
CA ALA A 32 -9.27 -7.63 0.88
C ALA A 32 -10.75 -7.48 0.54
N SER A 33 -11.64 -8.22 1.22
CA SER A 33 -13.10 -8.08 1.06
C SER A 33 -13.61 -6.71 1.46
N ASP A 34 -12.98 -6.06 2.44
CA ASP A 34 -13.31 -4.69 2.86
C ASP A 34 -12.59 -3.63 2.02
N GLY A 35 -11.93 -4.03 0.92
CA GLY A 35 -11.29 -3.14 -0.06
C GLY A 35 -9.84 -2.78 0.22
N TRP A 36 -9.17 -3.45 1.18
CA TRP A 36 -7.76 -3.22 1.47
C TRP A 36 -6.85 -3.96 0.47
N VAL A 37 -5.83 -3.25 -0.02
CA VAL A 37 -4.76 -3.81 -0.85
C VAL A 37 -3.39 -3.49 -0.26
N LYS A 38 -2.41 -4.35 -0.53
CA LYS A 38 -1.01 -4.06 -0.21
C LYS A 38 -0.40 -3.25 -1.36
N MET A 39 0.27 -2.15 -1.02
CA MET A 39 0.94 -1.27 -1.98
C MET A 39 2.45 -1.33 -1.76
N SER A 40 3.23 -1.20 -2.83
CA SER A 40 4.66 -0.92 -2.77
C SER A 40 4.98 0.35 -3.57
N ASN A 41 5.82 1.21 -3.03
CA ASN A 41 6.30 2.40 -3.70
C ASN A 41 7.81 2.52 -3.49
N ASN A 42 8.57 2.81 -4.54
CA ASN A 42 10.00 3.08 -4.43
C ASN A 42 10.26 4.58 -4.60
N VAL A 43 10.73 5.21 -3.53
CA VAL A 43 11.05 6.65 -3.53
C VAL A 43 12.54 6.80 -3.33
N ASN A 44 13.25 7.18 -4.40
CA ASN A 44 14.71 7.39 -4.39
C ASN A 44 15.51 6.21 -3.80
N GLY A 45 15.09 4.98 -4.12
CA GLY A 45 15.75 3.76 -3.65
C GLY A 45 15.23 3.21 -2.32
N ILE A 46 14.37 3.96 -1.61
CA ILE A 46 13.72 3.49 -0.38
C ILE A 46 12.44 2.76 -0.77
N GLU A 47 12.31 1.50 -0.35
CA GLU A 47 11.09 0.73 -0.58
C GLU A 47 10.10 0.99 0.57
N ILE A 48 8.91 1.45 0.21
CA ILE A 48 7.84 1.77 1.13
C ILE A 48 6.68 0.83 0.83
N HIS A 49 6.32 0.02 1.82
CA HIS A 49 5.11 -0.77 1.78
C HIS A 49 4.04 -0.17 2.69
N PHE A 50 2.79 -0.17 2.25
CA PHE A 50 1.65 0.25 3.05
C PHE A 50 0.40 -0.53 2.66
N VAL A 51 -0.66 -0.44 3.44
CA VAL A 51 -1.98 -0.91 3.01
C VAL A 51 -2.86 0.29 2.67
N TYR A 52 -3.65 0.15 1.61
CA TYR A 52 -4.54 1.19 1.12
C TYR A 52 -5.94 0.61 0.93
N ASN A 53 -6.94 1.28 1.47
CA ASN A 53 -8.33 0.92 1.23
C ASN A 53 -8.87 1.69 0.03
N LYS A 54 -9.18 0.97 -1.05
CA LYS A 54 -9.67 1.59 -2.30
C LYS A 54 -11.09 2.14 -2.18
N ILE A 55 -11.86 1.70 -1.20
CA ILE A 55 -13.25 2.13 -0.96
C ILE A 55 -13.26 3.43 -0.14
N THR A 56 -12.50 3.47 0.95
CA THR A 56 -12.51 4.60 1.89
C THR A 56 -11.43 5.64 1.62
N GLY A 57 -10.40 5.30 0.83
CA GLY A 57 -9.21 6.13 0.63
C GLY A 57 -8.25 6.14 1.82
N ALA A 58 -8.45 5.27 2.82
CA ALA A 58 -7.62 5.21 4.01
C ALA A 58 -6.27 4.52 3.76
N PHE A 59 -5.24 4.99 4.46
CA PHE A 59 -3.90 4.41 4.48
C PHE A 59 -3.58 3.86 5.87
N ASP A 60 -2.88 2.73 5.96
CA ASP A 60 -2.41 2.13 7.23
C ASP A 60 -1.11 1.31 7.00
N ASP A 61 -0.50 0.78 8.06
CA ASP A 61 0.65 -0.17 8.07
C ASP A 61 1.85 0.23 7.18
N PHE A 62 2.36 1.46 7.33
CA PHE A 62 3.57 1.88 6.63
C PHE A 62 4.82 1.16 7.16
N LYS A 63 5.62 0.62 6.24
CA LYS A 63 6.90 -0.04 6.50
C LYS A 63 7.93 0.42 5.49
N TYR A 64 9.12 0.70 5.97
CA TYR A 64 10.24 1.21 5.18
C TYR A 64 11.37 0.19 5.21
N LYS A 65 11.98 -0.08 4.06
CA LYS A 65 13.13 -0.97 3.91
C LYS A 65 14.27 -0.25 3.20
#